data_AF-A0A0N1IN39-F1
#
_entry.id   AF-A0A0N1IN39-F1
#
_cell.length_a   1.000
_cell.length_b   1.000
_cell.length_c   1.000
_cell.angle_alpha   90.00
_cell.angle_beta   90.00
_cell.angle_gamma   90.00
#
_symmetry.space_group_name_H-M   'P 1'
#
loop_
_entity.id
_entity.type
_entity.pdbx_description
1 polymer ?
#
loop_
_entity_poly.entity_id
_entity_poly.type
_entity_poly.pdbx_seq_one_letter_code
_entity_poly.pdbx_strand_id
1 'polypeptide(L)'
;EEGDTSRTEVEEAAGDGEVEGEVEAEGETEVEESSEAAAARERDRQMRAQASIKEREKEVQRALATSLRDRDKEREYHKRDEAVQHFNALLADLVRNPDLTWREAKKQLKKDHRYKLAELLSKEDKPILRRTILHSYIPRVKR
;
A
#
# COMPACT_ATOMS: atom_id res chain seq x y z
N GLU A 1 15.40 35.83 8.42
CA GLU A 1 14.15 35.29 9.02
C GLU A 1 13.53 34.28 8.08
N GLU A 2 12.87 33.22 8.47
CA GLU A 2 12.83 32.40 9.68
C GLU A 2 12.23 31.08 9.18
N GLY A 3 12.86 29.95 9.51
CA GLY A 3 12.30 28.63 9.30
C GLY A 3 11.61 28.18 10.58
N ASP A 4 10.44 27.56 10.46
CA ASP A 4 9.77 26.93 11.60
C ASP A 4 9.68 25.41 11.40
N THR A 5 10.48 24.73 12.22
CA THR A 5 10.44 23.30 12.49
C THR A 5 9.68 23.10 13.78
N SER A 6 8.39 22.79 13.71
CA SER A 6 7.59 22.52 14.92
C SER A 6 7.83 21.09 15.41
N ARG A 7 8.83 20.97 16.29
CA ARG A 7 9.05 19.89 17.25
C ARG A 7 8.86 20.52 18.63
N THR A 8 7.87 20.08 19.39
CA THR A 8 7.73 20.32 20.84
C THR A 8 6.90 19.16 21.42
N GLU A 9 7.48 18.24 22.20
CA GLU A 9 7.58 18.29 23.68
C GLU A 9 6.21 18.00 24.31
N VAL A 10 5.87 16.76 24.67
CA VAL A 10 6.19 16.03 25.92
C VAL A 10 6.05 16.92 27.16
N GLU A 11 4.84 17.01 27.71
CA GLU A 11 4.60 17.45 29.09
C GLU A 11 4.31 16.23 29.97
N GLU A 12 5.21 15.97 30.92
CA GLU A 12 4.89 15.22 32.13
C GLU A 12 4.25 16.18 33.14
N ALA A 13 3.11 15.77 33.70
CA ALA A 13 2.55 16.35 34.91
C ALA A 13 2.41 15.25 35.96
N ALA A 14 3.28 15.32 36.98
CA ALA A 14 3.15 14.61 38.24
C ALA A 14 2.33 15.45 39.23
N GLY A 15 1.49 14.78 40.02
CA GLY A 15 0.68 15.35 41.11
C GLY A 15 -0.39 14.32 41.50
N ASP A 16 -0.09 13.34 42.35
CA ASP A 16 -0.14 13.37 43.82
C ASP A 16 -1.58 13.19 44.37
N GLY A 17 -1.81 11.99 44.92
CA GLY A 17 -2.63 11.72 46.11
C GLY A 17 -4.11 12.07 46.13
N GLU A 18 -4.97 11.06 45.91
CA GLU A 18 -6.05 10.74 46.86
C GLU A 18 -6.51 9.28 46.66
N VAL A 19 -6.23 8.46 47.67
CA VAL A 19 -6.68 7.07 47.78
C VAL A 19 -8.00 7.12 48.55
N GLU A 20 -9.12 7.07 47.83
CA GLU A 20 -10.40 6.71 48.44
C GLU A 20 -10.78 5.32 47.94
N GLY A 21 -10.73 4.37 48.88
CA GLY A 21 -11.21 3.03 48.68
C GLY A 21 -12.73 2.99 48.73
N GLU A 22 -13.31 2.42 47.68
CA GLU A 22 -14.58 1.70 47.79
C GLU A 22 -14.33 0.30 47.21
N VAL A 23 -13.89 -0.59 48.10
CA VAL A 23 -14.08 -2.03 47.92
C VAL A 23 -15.55 -2.32 48.23
N GLU A 24 -16.42 -2.08 47.24
CA GLU A 24 -17.79 -2.58 47.27
C GLU A 24 -17.73 -4.10 47.07
N ALA A 25 -17.60 -4.77 48.21
CA ALA A 25 -17.81 -6.19 48.39
C ALA A 25 -19.32 -6.46 48.38
N GLU A 26 -19.90 -6.77 47.23
CA GLU A 26 -21.28 -7.24 47.15
C GLU A 26 -21.40 -8.36 46.10
N GLY A 27 -21.58 -9.59 46.58
CA GLY A 27 -22.28 -10.62 45.82
C GLY A 27 -21.47 -11.82 45.31
N GLU A 28 -20.63 -12.44 46.14
CA GLU A 28 -20.36 -13.87 46.00
C GLU A 28 -21.68 -14.63 46.21
N THR A 29 -22.44 -14.82 45.12
CA THR A 29 -23.46 -15.85 45.09
C THR A 29 -22.74 -17.19 44.97
N GLU A 30 -22.30 -17.70 46.12
CA GLU A 30 -21.87 -19.08 46.31
C GLU A 30 -23.11 -19.97 46.15
N VAL A 31 -23.56 -20.11 44.89
CA VAL A 31 -24.43 -21.19 44.51
C VAL A 31 -23.52 -22.41 44.47
N GLU A 32 -23.68 -23.31 45.44
CA GLU A 32 -23.21 -24.71 45.40
C GLU A 32 -23.68 -25.32 44.07
N GLU A 33 -22.89 -25.06 43.04
CA GLU A 33 -23.12 -25.46 41.68
C GLU A 33 -22.59 -26.89 41.58
N SER A 34 -23.48 -27.85 41.31
CA SER A 34 -23.07 -29.23 41.03
C SER A 34 -21.86 -29.21 40.11
N SER A 35 -20.83 -29.99 40.44
CA SER A 35 -19.54 -30.06 39.70
C SER A 35 -19.71 -30.10 38.17
N GLU A 36 -20.84 -30.63 37.70
CA GLU A 36 -21.23 -30.72 36.29
C GLU A 36 -21.61 -29.38 35.66
N ALA A 37 -22.27 -28.49 36.40
CA ALA A 37 -22.66 -27.16 35.94
C ALA A 37 -21.46 -26.18 35.96
N ALA A 38 -20.57 -26.28 36.96
CA ALA A 38 -19.28 -25.58 36.96
C ALA A 38 -18.40 -26.02 35.77
N ALA A 39 -18.32 -27.33 35.51
CA ALA A 39 -17.59 -27.86 34.35
C ALA A 39 -18.24 -27.48 33.01
N ALA A 40 -19.55 -27.26 32.95
CA ALA A 40 -20.23 -26.78 31.75
C ALA A 40 -19.89 -25.30 31.48
N ARG A 41 -19.90 -24.44 32.51
CA ARG A 41 -19.51 -23.02 32.40
C ARG A 41 -18.06 -22.85 31.97
N GLU A 42 -17.15 -23.65 32.49
CA GLU A 42 -15.73 -23.60 32.12
C GLU A 42 -15.51 -24.02 30.65
N ARG A 43 -16.18 -25.09 30.18
CA ARG A 43 -16.13 -25.48 28.76
C ARG A 43 -16.70 -24.39 27.85
N ASP A 44 -17.78 -23.74 28.26
CA ASP A 44 -18.40 -22.65 27.50
C ASP A 44 -17.47 -21.41 27.43
N ARG A 45 -16.77 -21.09 28.52
CA ARG A 45 -15.74 -20.04 28.55
C ARG A 45 -14.56 -20.37 27.63
N GLN A 46 -14.09 -21.61 27.64
CA GLN A 46 -13.04 -22.10 26.75
C GLN A 46 -13.48 -22.10 25.28
N MET A 47 -14.71 -22.51 24.98
CA MET A 47 -15.25 -22.48 23.62
C MET A 47 -15.36 -21.05 23.07
N ARG A 48 -15.77 -20.08 23.89
CA ARG A 48 -15.77 -18.67 23.48
C ARG A 48 -14.35 -18.13 23.24
N ALA A 49 -13.41 -18.47 24.11
CA ALA A 49 -12.01 -18.07 23.94
C ALA A 49 -11.40 -18.66 22.66
N GLN A 50 -11.63 -19.95 22.39
CA GLN A 50 -11.18 -20.62 21.18
C GLN A 50 -11.86 -20.06 19.91
N ALA A 51 -13.15 -19.72 19.99
CA ALA A 51 -13.86 -19.05 18.90
C ALA A 51 -13.24 -17.68 18.58
N SER A 52 -12.92 -16.89 19.60
CA SER A 52 -12.27 -15.58 19.44
C SER A 52 -10.86 -15.71 18.82
N ILE A 53 -10.05 -16.67 19.27
CA ILE A 53 -8.72 -16.92 18.70
C ILE A 53 -8.84 -17.33 17.23
N LYS A 54 -9.73 -18.27 16.92
CA LYS A 54 -9.96 -18.76 15.56
C LYS A 54 -10.46 -17.66 14.62
N GLU A 55 -11.31 -16.76 15.11
CA GLU A 55 -11.78 -15.61 14.34
C GLU A 55 -10.65 -14.65 14.02
N ARG A 56 -9.82 -14.33 15.02
CA ARG A 56 -8.65 -13.47 14.84
C ARG A 56 -7.63 -14.07 13.88
N GLU A 57 -7.36 -15.37 13.98
CA GLU A 57 -6.49 -16.08 13.02
C GLU A 57 -7.05 -16.00 11.60
N LYS A 58 -8.36 -16.14 11.42
CA LYS A 58 -9.01 -16.00 10.11
C LYS A 58 -8.84 -14.59 9.55
N GLU A 59 -8.93 -13.56 10.38
CA GLU A 59 -8.65 -12.17 9.98
C GLU A 59 -7.19 -11.95 9.59
N VAL A 60 -6.25 -12.47 10.39
CA VAL A 60 -4.82 -12.41 10.07
C VAL A 60 -4.53 -13.08 8.72
N GLN A 61 -5.11 -14.26 8.46
CA GLN A 61 -4.95 -14.96 7.19
C GLN A 61 -5.55 -14.18 6.02
N ARG A 62 -6.72 -13.55 6.19
CA ARG A 62 -7.30 -12.67 5.17
C ARG A 62 -6.40 -11.46 4.89
N ALA A 63 -5.93 -10.79 5.93
CA ALA A 63 -5.06 -9.63 5.81
C ALA A 63 -3.73 -9.99 5.14
N LEU A 64 -3.14 -11.13 5.51
CA LEU A 64 -1.93 -11.66 4.89
C LEU A 64 -2.14 -11.98 3.41
N ALA A 65 -3.23 -12.67 3.06
CA ALA A 65 -3.56 -12.99 1.68
C ALA A 65 -3.75 -11.73 0.83
N THR A 66 -4.39 -10.69 1.37
CA THR A 66 -4.54 -9.39 0.71
C THR A 66 -3.19 -8.70 0.54
N SER A 67 -2.40 -8.59 1.62
CA SER A 67 -1.08 -7.95 1.59
C SER A 67 -0.13 -8.60 0.57
N LEU A 68 -0.12 -9.93 0.47
CA LEU A 68 0.67 -10.64 -0.52
C LEU A 68 0.25 -10.29 -1.95
N ARG A 69 -1.07 -10.32 -2.23
CA ARG A 69 -1.61 -9.94 -3.54
C ARG A 69 -1.28 -8.50 -3.91
N ASP A 70 -1.38 -7.59 -2.95
CA ASP A 70 -1.10 -6.18 -3.21
C ASP A 70 0.39 -5.94 -3.44
N ARG A 71 1.27 -6.64 -2.71
CA ARG A 71 2.71 -6.60 -2.97
C ARG A 71 3.07 -7.14 -4.35
N ASP A 72 2.42 -8.19 -4.80
CA ASP A 72 2.68 -8.77 -6.12
C ASP A 72 2.22 -7.82 -7.24
N LYS A 73 1.04 -7.21 -7.09
CA LYS A 73 0.58 -6.14 -7.99
C LYS A 73 1.56 -4.98 -8.02
N GLU A 74 1.99 -4.49 -6.86
CA GLU A 74 2.93 -3.36 -6.75
C GLU A 74 4.24 -3.65 -7.49
N ARG A 75 4.77 -4.88 -7.35
CA ARG A 75 5.97 -5.31 -8.09
C ARG A 75 5.75 -5.30 -9.60
N GLU A 76 4.58 -5.73 -10.07
CA GLU A 76 4.25 -5.70 -11.50
C GLU A 76 4.07 -4.25 -12.00
N TYR A 77 3.44 -3.40 -11.21
CA TYR A 77 3.31 -1.97 -11.51
C TYR A 77 4.66 -1.28 -11.61
N HIS A 78 5.57 -1.48 -10.65
CA HIS A 78 6.91 -0.90 -10.70
C HIS A 78 7.70 -1.35 -11.92
N LYS A 79 7.68 -2.66 -12.27
CA LYS A 79 8.34 -3.15 -13.49
C LYS A 79 7.79 -2.49 -14.75
N ARG A 80 6.47 -2.29 -14.80
CA ARG A 80 5.80 -1.63 -15.92
C ARG A 80 6.16 -0.14 -15.96
N ASP A 81 6.17 0.53 -14.82
CA ASP A 81 6.51 1.95 -14.72
C ASP A 81 7.98 2.21 -15.09
N GLU A 82 8.92 1.37 -14.64
CA GLU A 82 10.32 1.41 -15.05
C GLU A 82 10.46 1.28 -16.59
N ALA A 83 9.74 0.33 -17.20
CA ALA A 83 9.73 0.17 -18.65
C ALA A 83 9.15 1.39 -19.38
N VAL A 84 8.10 2.01 -18.82
CA VAL A 84 7.52 3.27 -19.32
C VAL A 84 8.54 4.40 -19.23
N GLN A 85 9.20 4.57 -18.09
CA GLN A 85 10.20 5.61 -17.86
C GLN A 85 11.39 5.45 -18.81
N HIS A 86 11.92 4.24 -18.98
CA HIS A 86 12.99 3.97 -19.94
C HIS A 86 12.58 4.28 -21.38
N PHE A 87 11.35 3.92 -21.78
CA PHE A 87 10.86 4.22 -23.12
C PHE A 87 10.62 5.73 -23.31
N ASN A 88 10.13 6.43 -22.29
CA ASN A 88 9.99 7.88 -22.31
C ASN A 88 11.33 8.59 -22.50
N ALA A 89 12.35 8.21 -21.73
CA ALA A 89 13.69 8.76 -21.86
C ALA A 89 14.25 8.51 -23.27
N LEU A 90 14.06 7.30 -23.80
CA LEU A 90 14.49 6.94 -25.16
C LEU A 90 13.79 7.79 -26.23
N LEU A 91 12.49 8.04 -26.09
CA LEU A 91 11.73 8.89 -26.99
C LEU A 91 12.18 10.36 -26.88
N ALA A 92 12.44 10.86 -25.68
CA ALA A 92 12.93 12.23 -25.48
C ALA A 92 14.32 12.45 -26.10
N ASP A 93 15.21 11.46 -26.01
CA ASP A 93 16.57 11.52 -26.56
C ASP A 93 16.56 11.45 -28.10
N LEU A 94 15.82 10.49 -28.68
CA LEU A 94 15.90 10.14 -30.11
C LEU A 94 14.80 10.78 -30.97
N VAL A 95 13.67 11.16 -30.38
CA VAL A 95 12.51 11.73 -31.08
C VAL A 95 12.31 13.19 -30.65
N ARG A 96 13.38 13.97 -30.81
CA ARG A 96 13.41 15.41 -30.47
C ARG A 96 12.71 16.30 -31.51
N ASN A 97 12.59 15.80 -32.75
CA ASN A 97 11.93 16.49 -33.86
C ASN A 97 10.49 15.97 -34.03
N PRO A 98 9.45 16.82 -33.87
CA PRO A 98 8.05 16.40 -33.96
C PRO A 98 7.64 16.00 -35.38
N ASP A 99 8.38 16.43 -36.40
CA ASP A 99 8.13 16.11 -37.81
C ASP A 99 8.58 14.70 -38.21
N LEU A 100 9.33 14.01 -37.33
CA LEU A 100 9.81 12.67 -37.60
C LEU A 100 8.64 11.68 -37.61
N THR A 101 8.47 10.95 -38.71
CA THR A 101 7.40 9.96 -38.78
C THR A 101 7.70 8.79 -37.84
N TRP A 102 6.66 8.15 -37.30
CA TRP A 102 6.85 6.99 -36.41
C TRP A 102 7.63 5.85 -37.07
N ARG A 103 7.53 5.70 -38.39
CA ARG A 103 8.28 4.69 -39.13
C ARG A 103 9.79 4.95 -39.05
N GLU A 104 10.21 6.22 -39.11
CA GLU A 104 11.60 6.63 -39.00
C GLU A 104 12.08 6.60 -37.55
N ALA A 105 11.29 7.14 -36.62
CA ALA A 105 11.55 7.06 -35.18
C ALA A 105 11.75 5.60 -34.75
N LYS A 106 10.84 4.69 -35.14
CA LYS A 106 10.93 3.26 -34.82
C LYS A 106 12.17 2.59 -35.41
N LYS A 107 12.64 3.00 -36.59
CA LYS A 107 13.91 2.51 -37.15
C LYS A 107 15.11 2.96 -36.31
N GLN A 108 15.09 4.18 -35.78
CA GLN A 108 16.15 4.69 -34.90
C GLN A 108 16.12 4.01 -33.54
N LEU A 109 14.93 3.92 -32.92
CA LEU A 109 14.73 3.25 -31.62
C LEU A 109 15.23 1.81 -31.67
N LYS A 110 14.94 1.04 -32.73
CA LYS A 110 15.40 -0.35 -32.88
C LYS A 110 16.93 -0.53 -32.92
N LYS A 111 17.70 0.51 -33.23
CA LYS A 111 19.16 0.46 -33.21
C LYS A 111 19.74 0.62 -31.81
N ASP A 112 18.98 1.19 -30.87
CA ASP A 112 19.39 1.40 -29.49
C ASP A 112 19.14 0.13 -28.66
N HIS A 113 20.13 -0.27 -27.85
CA HIS A 113 20.04 -1.43 -26.97
C HIS A 113 18.93 -1.30 -25.91
N ARG A 114 18.63 -0.07 -25.46
CA ARG A 114 17.57 0.25 -24.48
C ARG A 114 16.17 -0.04 -25.03
N TYR A 115 15.99 -0.10 -26.35
CA TYR A 115 14.71 -0.42 -26.95
C TYR A 115 14.22 -1.84 -26.61
N LYS A 116 15.13 -2.77 -26.29
CA LYS A 116 14.77 -4.11 -25.82
C LYS A 116 14.06 -4.07 -24.46
N LEU A 117 14.45 -3.14 -23.57
CA LEU A 117 13.80 -2.96 -22.26
C LEU A 117 12.37 -2.46 -22.41
N ALA A 118 12.13 -1.62 -23.42
CA ALA A 118 10.80 -1.14 -23.77
C ALA A 118 9.95 -2.16 -24.56
N GLU A 119 10.53 -3.29 -25.00
CA GLU A 119 9.78 -4.33 -25.71
C GLU A 119 8.75 -5.01 -24.81
N LEU A 120 9.06 -5.13 -23.52
CA LEU A 120 8.17 -5.59 -22.44
C LEU A 120 6.91 -4.73 -22.26
N LEU A 121 6.92 -3.49 -22.75
CA LEU A 121 5.77 -2.60 -22.69
C LEU A 121 4.67 -3.05 -23.67
N SER A 122 3.40 -2.95 -23.25
CA SER A 122 2.25 -3.37 -24.08
C SER A 122 2.25 -2.62 -25.41
N LYS A 123 1.72 -3.27 -26.45
CA LYS A 123 1.56 -2.67 -27.78
C LYS A 123 0.64 -1.44 -27.75
N GLU A 124 -0.21 -1.33 -26.73
CA GLU A 124 -1.14 -0.22 -26.48
C GLU A 124 -0.49 1.00 -25.83
N ASP A 125 0.54 0.80 -25.00
CA ASP A 125 1.18 1.90 -24.26
C ASP A 125 2.11 2.72 -25.15
N LYS A 126 2.79 2.05 -26.08
CA LYS A 126 3.73 2.68 -27.02
C LYS A 126 3.10 3.83 -27.82
N PRO A 127 1.91 3.69 -28.44
CA PRO A 127 1.26 4.80 -29.14
C PRO A 127 0.77 5.90 -28.18
N ILE A 128 0.35 5.57 -26.96
CA ILE A 128 -0.07 6.56 -25.96
C ILE A 128 1.14 7.41 -25.55
N LEU A 129 2.25 6.79 -25.15
CA LEU A 129 3.49 7.48 -24.78
C LEU A 129 4.01 8.35 -25.93
N ARG A 130 4.05 7.80 -27.14
CA ARG A 130 4.42 8.56 -28.34
C ARG A 130 3.54 9.79 -28.50
N ARG A 131 2.21 9.64 -28.37
CA ARG A 131 1.27 10.74 -28.52
C ARG A 131 1.54 11.81 -27.45
N THR A 132 1.67 11.42 -26.19
CA THR A 132 1.96 12.33 -25.07
C THR A 132 3.25 13.12 -25.32
N ILE A 133 4.32 12.45 -25.72
CA ILE A 133 5.60 13.09 -26.00
C ILE A 133 5.49 14.04 -27.21
N LEU A 134 4.85 13.64 -28.31
CA LEU A 134 4.61 14.53 -29.45
C LEU A 134 3.78 15.76 -29.05
N HIS A 135 2.75 15.61 -28.22
CA HIS A 135 1.95 16.75 -27.74
C HIS A 135 2.72 17.65 -26.77
N SER A 136 3.75 17.13 -26.09
CA SER A 136 4.62 17.94 -25.24
C SER A 136 5.64 18.76 -26.04
N TYR A 137 6.10 18.25 -27.18
CA TYR A 137 7.08 18.94 -28.04
C TYR A 137 6.46 19.81 -29.12
N ILE A 138 5.20 19.56 -29.51
CA ILE A 138 4.45 20.51 -30.33
C ILE A 138 4.11 21.69 -29.40
N PRO A 139 4.71 22.89 -29.59
CA PRO A 139 4.33 24.04 -28.80
C PRO A 139 2.81 24.20 -28.95
N ARG A 140 2.08 24.22 -27.84
CA ARG A 140 0.68 24.64 -27.83
C ARG A 140 0.68 26.03 -28.43
N VAL A 141 0.36 26.13 -29.71
CA VAL A 141 0.15 27.41 -30.39
C VAL A 141 -1.04 28.01 -29.67
N LYS A 142 -0.75 28.82 -28.64
CA LYS A 142 -1.72 29.72 -28.02
C LYS A 142 -2.21 30.59 -29.17
N ARG A 143 -3.44 30.31 -29.61
CA ARG A 143 -4.24 31.28 -30.35
C ARG A 143 -4.71 32.36 -29.38
#